data_AF-A0A937USN4-F1
#
_entry.id   AF-A0A937USN4-F1
#
_cell.length_a   1.000
_cell.length_b   1.000
_cell.length_c   1.000
_cell.angle_alpha   90.00
_cell.angle_beta   90.00
_cell.angle_gamma   90.00
#
_symmetry.space_group_name_H-M   'P 1'
#
loop_
_entity.id
_entity.type
_entity.pdbx_description
1 polymer ?
#
loop_
_entity_poly.entity_id
_entity_poly.type
_entity_poly.pdbx_seq_one_letter_code
_entity_poly.pdbx_strand_id
1 'polypeptide(L)'
;MIPVPRPGVQPARLVDVLGTLATDVANLHSGSPGRTSYERLTAYLDWAETASRQLRGLASADDIQRLVFGGRYRDLLTLALSETMTAQHERERFRRSTAEAYNRPGVVSQHPVANALLSSELDEQSRLFEEARDALSAEVDHWGRVGALAVLDTSFYIEDDKKLEDVDFARLLGLPGKDIHLIVPMAVVDELDGLKRHDKARWRAVYTLGVLERVWRDVRTPRLGQLGDAPPAHDNPTSAPAAGAVTVGLFSDPRGHIRLPIMDDEIVDRAATVQALAGLPVTVVTYDTGMAARARQVGLKVLKLAEPFGDEPAKDSGRRRGQRSAPAARGAVSHSAAVGQGTGPQGEATPHS
;
A
#
# COMPACT_ATOMS: atom_id res chain seq x y z
N MET A 1 -6.69 12.13 -1.12
CA MET A 1 -6.27 10.70 -1.02
C MET A 1 -6.46 10.05 -2.39
N ILE A 2 -5.74 8.99 -2.75
CA ILE A 2 -5.95 8.29 -4.03
C ILE A 2 -6.48 6.89 -3.71
N PRO A 3 -7.75 6.58 -4.02
CA PRO A 3 -8.29 5.24 -3.81
C PRO A 3 -7.68 4.26 -4.82
N VAL A 4 -7.35 3.05 -4.36
CA VAL A 4 -6.73 2.04 -5.22
C VAL A 4 -7.82 1.13 -5.80
N PRO A 5 -7.92 0.98 -7.13
CA PRO A 5 -8.84 0.04 -7.75
C PRO A 5 -8.55 -1.38 -7.27
N ARG A 6 -9.61 -2.18 -7.07
CA ARG A 6 -9.43 -3.61 -6.83
C ARG A 6 -8.73 -4.28 -8.02
N PRO A 7 -7.94 -5.35 -7.79
CA PRO A 7 -7.35 -6.11 -8.89
C PRO A 7 -8.39 -6.52 -9.94
N GLY A 8 -8.10 -6.24 -11.21
CA GLY A 8 -8.99 -6.51 -12.35
C GLY A 8 -10.06 -5.46 -12.62
N VAL A 9 -10.22 -4.44 -11.76
CA VAL A 9 -11.11 -3.30 -12.02
C VAL A 9 -10.41 -2.28 -12.89
N GLN A 10 -11.09 -1.80 -13.94
CA GLN A 10 -10.58 -0.71 -14.75
C GLN A 10 -10.61 0.61 -13.95
N PRO A 11 -9.48 1.32 -13.84
CA PRO A 11 -9.39 2.57 -13.06
C PRO A 11 -10.41 3.64 -13.48
N ALA A 12 -10.64 3.78 -14.79
CA ALA A 12 -11.61 4.72 -15.36
C ALA A 12 -13.02 4.50 -14.78
N ARG A 13 -13.43 3.25 -14.56
CA ARG A 13 -14.73 2.93 -13.96
C ARG A 13 -14.83 3.45 -12.52
N LEU A 14 -13.74 3.38 -11.75
CA LEU A 14 -13.72 3.92 -10.39
C LEU A 14 -13.80 5.45 -10.43
N VAL A 15 -13.11 6.11 -11.36
CA VAL A 15 -13.22 7.56 -11.58
C VAL A 15 -14.67 7.97 -11.88
N ASP A 16 -15.36 7.27 -12.78
CA ASP A 16 -16.76 7.56 -13.15
C ASP A 16 -17.71 7.45 -11.95
N VAL A 17 -17.55 6.38 -11.15
CA VAL A 17 -18.38 6.15 -9.96
C VAL A 17 -18.10 7.20 -8.89
N LEU A 18 -16.83 7.57 -8.66
CA LEU A 18 -16.49 8.66 -7.73
C LEU A 18 -17.10 9.99 -8.17
N GLY A 19 -17.10 10.30 -9.49
CA GLY A 19 -17.76 11.49 -10.02
C GLY A 19 -19.28 11.51 -9.84
N THR A 20 -19.92 10.34 -10.00
CA THR A 20 -21.35 10.18 -9.73
C THR A 20 -21.66 10.43 -8.26
N LEU A 21 -20.90 9.81 -7.35
CA LEU A 21 -21.10 9.96 -5.91
C LEU A 21 -20.81 11.38 -5.40
N ALA A 22 -19.81 12.07 -5.97
CA ALA A 22 -19.55 13.48 -5.71
C ALA A 22 -20.75 14.35 -6.09
N THR A 23 -21.35 14.10 -7.25
CA THR A 23 -22.55 14.80 -7.70
C THR A 23 -23.74 14.53 -6.79
N ASP A 24 -23.94 13.26 -6.39
CA ASP A 24 -25.04 12.88 -5.49
C ASP A 24 -24.96 13.58 -4.13
N VAL A 25 -23.76 13.63 -3.51
CA VAL A 25 -23.60 14.29 -2.21
C VAL A 25 -23.73 15.82 -2.31
N ALA A 26 -23.24 16.43 -3.41
CA ALA A 26 -23.45 17.85 -3.68
C ALA A 26 -24.94 18.20 -3.86
N ASN A 27 -25.72 17.31 -4.47
CA ASN A 27 -27.18 17.47 -4.61
C ASN A 27 -27.91 17.36 -3.26
N LEU A 28 -27.39 16.57 -2.31
CA LEU A 28 -27.92 16.53 -0.94
C LEU A 28 -27.62 17.82 -0.18
N HIS A 29 -26.47 18.44 -0.44
CA HIS A 29 -26.11 19.74 0.13
C HIS A 29 -27.05 20.85 -0.36
N SER A 30 -27.30 20.90 -1.68
CA SER A 30 -28.16 21.92 -2.33
C SER A 30 -29.67 21.67 -2.19
N GLY A 31 -30.07 20.63 -1.45
CA GLY A 31 -31.44 20.11 -1.39
C GLY A 31 -32.55 21.12 -1.08
N SER A 32 -33.71 20.86 -1.68
CA SER A 32 -34.88 21.75 -1.80
C SER A 32 -35.35 22.44 -0.51
N PRO A 33 -35.86 23.68 -0.61
CA PRO A 33 -36.45 24.40 0.52
C PRO A 33 -37.54 23.55 1.20
N GLY A 34 -37.46 23.40 2.53
CA GLY A 34 -38.53 22.80 3.34
C GLY A 34 -38.24 21.43 3.94
N ARG A 35 -37.10 20.79 3.67
CA ARG A 35 -36.72 19.53 4.37
C ARG A 35 -36.37 19.78 5.83
N THR A 36 -36.79 18.86 6.69
CA THR A 36 -36.42 18.86 8.12
C THR A 36 -34.95 18.46 8.32
N SER A 37 -34.35 18.80 9.46
CA SER A 37 -32.98 18.36 9.81
C SER A 37 -32.85 16.84 9.77
N TYR A 38 -33.86 16.15 10.27
CA TYR A 38 -33.93 14.69 10.32
C TYR A 38 -34.05 14.05 8.92
N GLU A 39 -34.84 14.63 8.02
CA GLU A 39 -34.97 14.16 6.63
C GLU A 39 -33.64 14.29 5.87
N ARG A 40 -32.92 15.40 6.06
CA ARG A 40 -31.59 15.58 5.45
C ARG A 40 -30.59 14.58 6.01
N LEU A 41 -30.60 14.36 7.33
CA LEU A 41 -29.73 13.40 8.00
C LEU A 41 -29.99 11.97 7.50
N THR A 42 -31.25 11.57 7.39
CA THR A 42 -31.65 10.25 6.87
C THR A 42 -31.20 10.08 5.42
N ALA A 43 -31.40 11.09 4.57
CA ALA A 43 -30.97 11.06 3.18
C ALA A 43 -29.44 10.91 3.04
N TYR A 44 -28.67 11.54 3.93
CA TYR A 44 -27.21 11.38 3.96
C TYR A 44 -26.79 9.95 4.37
N LEU A 45 -27.45 9.35 5.37
CA LEU A 45 -27.15 7.98 5.78
C LEU A 45 -27.50 6.96 4.67
N ASP A 46 -28.64 7.13 4.00
CA ASP A 46 -29.05 6.32 2.85
C ASP A 46 -28.06 6.44 1.67
N TRP A 47 -27.56 7.66 1.44
CA TRP A 47 -26.51 7.90 0.45
C TRP A 47 -25.22 7.17 0.83
N ALA A 48 -24.79 7.23 2.09
CA ALA A 48 -23.56 6.57 2.54
C ALA A 48 -23.64 5.05 2.35
N GLU A 49 -24.78 4.42 2.66
CA GLU A 49 -24.97 2.99 2.40
C GLU A 49 -24.93 2.68 0.89
N THR A 50 -25.58 3.51 0.08
CA THR A 50 -25.60 3.34 -1.38
C THR A 50 -24.21 3.51 -1.99
N ALA A 51 -23.46 4.53 -1.56
CA ALA A 51 -22.07 4.77 -1.95
C ALA A 51 -21.18 3.56 -1.59
N SER A 52 -21.30 3.04 -0.36
CA SER A 52 -20.56 1.85 0.07
C SER A 52 -20.86 0.63 -0.81
N ARG A 53 -22.13 0.40 -1.16
CA ARG A 53 -22.52 -0.71 -2.05
C ARG A 53 -21.95 -0.55 -3.45
N GLN A 54 -21.98 0.65 -4.02
CA GLN A 54 -21.41 0.91 -5.36
C GLN A 54 -19.89 0.72 -5.37
N LEU A 55 -19.19 1.13 -4.31
CA LEU A 55 -17.73 1.05 -4.22
C LEU A 55 -17.20 -0.34 -3.83
N ARG A 56 -18.01 -1.22 -3.20
CA ARG A 56 -17.55 -2.54 -2.68
C ARG A 56 -16.87 -3.43 -3.70
N GLY A 57 -17.29 -3.35 -4.96
CA GLY A 57 -16.68 -4.09 -6.08
C GLY A 57 -15.50 -3.38 -6.74
N LEU A 58 -15.26 -2.11 -6.42
CA LEU A 58 -14.35 -1.23 -7.15
C LEU A 58 -13.13 -0.81 -6.33
N ALA A 59 -13.28 -0.63 -5.01
CA ALA A 59 -12.23 -0.15 -4.11
C ALA A 59 -12.01 -1.12 -2.91
N SER A 60 -10.91 -0.91 -2.19
CA SER A 60 -10.63 -1.64 -0.96
C SER A 60 -11.62 -1.29 0.16
N ALA A 61 -11.77 -2.16 1.16
CA ALA A 61 -12.63 -1.87 2.31
C ALA A 61 -12.12 -0.66 3.10
N ASP A 62 -10.79 -0.49 3.19
CA ASP A 62 -10.16 0.63 3.89
C ASP A 62 -10.38 1.95 3.15
N ASP A 63 -10.32 1.96 1.81
CA ASP A 63 -10.65 3.13 1.02
C ASP A 63 -12.12 3.52 1.17
N ILE A 64 -13.03 2.53 1.15
CA ILE A 64 -14.46 2.78 1.39
C ILE A 64 -14.67 3.35 2.79
N GLN A 65 -13.99 2.79 3.80
CA GLN A 65 -14.08 3.27 5.17
C GLN A 65 -13.62 4.72 5.29
N ARG A 66 -12.53 5.10 4.61
CA ARG A 66 -11.99 6.46 4.63
C ARG A 66 -12.83 7.44 3.81
N LEU A 67 -13.33 7.02 2.66
CA LEU A 67 -14.13 7.86 1.75
C LEU A 67 -15.55 8.07 2.27
N VAL A 68 -16.25 7.00 2.66
CA VAL A 68 -17.70 7.04 2.96
C VAL A 68 -17.97 7.19 4.45
N PHE A 69 -17.24 6.44 5.28
CA PHE A 69 -17.50 6.33 6.71
C PHE A 69 -16.46 7.07 7.57
N GLY A 70 -15.68 7.94 6.94
CA GLY A 70 -14.73 8.84 7.59
C GLY A 70 -15.44 10.05 8.22
N GLY A 71 -14.66 11.10 8.52
CA GLY A 71 -15.19 12.37 8.99
C GLY A 71 -16.07 12.24 10.24
N ARG A 72 -17.23 12.93 10.24
CA ARG A 72 -18.20 12.93 11.35
C ARG A 72 -19.34 11.93 11.15
N TYR A 73 -19.22 10.97 10.23
CA TYR A 73 -20.27 9.98 9.94
C TYR A 73 -20.78 9.30 11.22
N ARG A 74 -19.88 8.88 12.12
CA ARG A 74 -20.25 8.20 13.38
C ARG A 74 -21.01 9.11 14.35
N ASP A 75 -20.65 10.39 14.41
CA ASP A 75 -21.31 11.37 15.26
C ASP A 75 -22.74 11.64 14.75
N LEU A 76 -22.89 11.78 13.43
CA LEU A 76 -24.18 11.97 12.76
C LEU A 76 -25.08 10.74 12.89
N LEU A 77 -24.52 9.52 12.78
CA LEU A 77 -25.26 8.29 13.03
C LEU A 77 -25.76 8.23 14.48
N THR A 78 -24.91 8.61 15.45
CA THR A 78 -25.28 8.64 16.87
C THR A 78 -26.40 9.66 17.13
N LEU A 79 -26.34 10.82 16.47
CA LEU A 79 -27.39 11.83 16.53
C LEU A 79 -28.72 11.29 15.97
N ALA A 80 -28.69 10.64 14.79
CA ALA A 80 -29.87 10.05 14.17
C ALA A 80 -30.53 8.98 15.06
N LEU A 81 -29.72 8.13 15.68
CA LEU A 81 -30.19 7.11 16.63
C LEU A 81 -30.81 7.75 17.88
N SER A 82 -30.24 8.86 18.36
CA SER A 82 -30.79 9.59 19.51
C SER A 82 -32.14 10.26 19.19
N GLU A 83 -32.28 10.85 18.01
CA GLU A 83 -33.54 11.45 17.55
C GLU A 83 -34.64 10.40 17.32
N THR A 84 -34.30 9.24 16.75
CA THR A 84 -35.27 8.14 16.57
C THR A 84 -35.78 7.58 17.90
N MET A 85 -34.91 7.39 18.90
CA MET A 85 -35.34 6.97 20.23
C MET A 85 -36.24 8.02 20.91
N THR A 86 -35.93 9.31 20.73
CA THR A 86 -36.73 10.40 21.29
C THR A 86 -38.11 10.46 20.63
N ALA A 87 -38.17 10.37 19.31
CA ALA A 87 -39.43 10.29 18.56
C ALA A 87 -40.25 9.04 18.89
N GLN A 88 -39.60 7.89 19.16
CA GLN A 88 -40.28 6.67 19.59
C GLN A 88 -40.85 6.81 21.01
N HIS A 89 -40.09 7.38 21.95
CA HIS A 89 -40.56 7.67 23.30
C HIS A 89 -41.70 8.70 23.32
N GLU A 90 -41.64 9.73 22.47
CA GLU A 90 -42.73 10.69 22.31
C GLU A 90 -43.97 10.03 21.72
N ARG A 91 -43.82 9.16 20.71
CA ARG A 91 -44.94 8.36 20.16
C ARG A 91 -45.54 7.39 21.18
N GLU A 92 -44.74 6.78 22.04
CA GLU A 92 -45.22 5.90 23.12
C GLU A 92 -45.91 6.68 24.24
N ARG A 93 -45.38 7.85 24.63
CA ARG A 93 -46.06 8.79 25.53
C ARG A 93 -47.37 9.31 24.93
N PHE A 94 -47.38 9.63 23.64
CA PHE A 94 -48.54 10.13 22.90
C PHE A 94 -49.61 9.06 22.67
N ARG A 95 -49.22 7.80 22.39
CA ARG A 95 -50.13 6.63 22.40
C ARG A 95 -50.78 6.44 23.77
N ARG A 96 -50.07 6.74 24.86
CA ARG A 96 -50.65 6.73 26.21
C ARG A 96 -51.51 7.97 26.50
N SER A 97 -51.42 9.05 25.72
CA SER A 97 -52.02 10.34 26.09
C SER A 97 -53.11 10.90 25.15
N THR A 98 -53.67 10.17 24.17
CA THR A 98 -54.68 10.78 23.30
C THR A 98 -55.94 9.95 23.04
N ALA A 99 -57.02 10.38 23.70
CA ALA A 99 -58.31 10.64 23.06
C ALA A 99 -58.48 12.13 22.62
N GLU A 100 -57.55 13.04 22.93
CA GLU A 100 -57.80 14.51 22.76
C GLU A 100 -56.91 15.30 21.77
N ALA A 101 -55.87 14.74 21.14
CA ALA A 101 -54.96 15.56 20.31
C ALA A 101 -54.99 15.24 18.80
N TYR A 102 -56.18 15.16 18.20
CA TYR A 102 -56.31 14.89 16.76
C TYR A 102 -55.99 16.09 15.85
N ASN A 103 -55.50 17.22 16.38
CA ASN A 103 -55.38 18.44 15.55
C ASN A 103 -54.22 19.38 15.91
N ARG A 104 -53.00 18.86 16.11
CA ARG A 104 -51.79 19.69 16.15
C ARG A 104 -50.90 19.37 14.95
N PRO A 105 -50.65 20.34 14.04
CA PRO A 105 -49.64 20.19 13.01
C PRO A 105 -48.30 19.91 13.68
N GLY A 106 -47.62 18.84 13.28
CA GLY A 106 -46.32 18.46 13.83
C GLY A 106 -45.35 19.64 13.68
N VAL A 107 -44.87 20.16 14.80
CA VAL A 107 -43.82 21.18 14.81
C VAL A 107 -42.58 20.50 14.23
N VAL A 108 -42.17 20.94 13.05
CA VAL A 108 -40.90 20.54 12.44
C VAL A 108 -39.80 21.04 13.36
N SER A 109 -39.24 20.15 14.19
CA SER A 109 -38.07 20.46 15.01
C SER A 109 -36.88 20.68 14.08
N GLN A 110 -36.60 21.94 13.76
CA GLN A 110 -35.32 22.32 13.17
C GLN A 110 -34.30 22.35 14.29
N HIS A 111 -33.23 21.56 14.17
CA HIS A 111 -32.07 21.63 15.06
C HIS A 111 -30.96 22.39 14.33
N PRO A 112 -30.77 23.71 14.58
CA PRO A 112 -29.83 24.53 13.81
C PRO A 112 -28.40 24.01 13.86
N VAL A 113 -27.98 23.47 15.01
CA VAL A 113 -26.66 22.85 15.19
C VAL A 113 -26.52 21.58 14.37
N ALA A 114 -27.53 20.69 14.37
CA ALA A 114 -27.53 19.47 13.57
C ALA A 114 -27.47 19.79 12.07
N ASN A 115 -28.22 20.80 11.62
CA ASN A 115 -28.18 21.29 10.24
C ASN A 115 -26.81 21.85 9.86
N ALA A 116 -26.17 22.62 10.74
CA ALA A 116 -24.85 23.19 10.49
C ALA A 116 -23.78 22.08 10.40
N LEU A 117 -23.82 21.11 11.32
CA LEU A 117 -22.92 19.94 11.30
C LEU A 117 -23.11 19.10 10.04
N LEU A 118 -24.36 18.82 9.67
CA LEU A 118 -24.67 18.06 8.46
C LEU A 118 -24.23 18.81 7.20
N SER A 119 -24.49 20.12 7.10
CA SER A 119 -24.03 20.91 5.95
C SER A 119 -22.50 20.90 5.84
N SER A 120 -21.79 21.07 6.96
CA SER A 120 -20.32 21.01 6.98
C SER A 120 -19.79 19.62 6.59
N GLU A 121 -20.45 18.54 7.03
CA GLU A 121 -20.10 17.18 6.60
C GLU A 121 -20.33 17.00 5.11
N LEU A 122 -21.48 17.40 4.57
CA LEU A 122 -21.78 17.29 3.15
C LEU A 122 -20.78 18.07 2.29
N ASP A 123 -20.34 19.25 2.74
CA ASP A 123 -19.28 20.03 2.08
C ASP A 123 -17.94 19.29 2.09
N GLU A 124 -17.53 18.77 3.25
CA GLU A 124 -16.28 18.02 3.38
C GLU A 124 -16.30 16.73 2.54
N GLN A 125 -17.42 16.01 2.54
CA GLN A 125 -17.60 14.80 1.74
C GLN A 125 -17.58 15.09 0.24
N SER A 126 -18.25 16.17 -0.20
CA SER A 126 -18.21 16.59 -1.61
C SER A 126 -16.78 16.87 -2.05
N ARG A 127 -16.02 17.64 -1.27
CA ARG A 127 -14.61 17.94 -1.56
C ARG A 127 -13.75 16.68 -1.55
N LEU A 128 -13.95 15.80 -0.58
CA LEU A 128 -13.17 14.56 -0.46
C LEU A 128 -13.33 13.68 -1.70
N PHE A 129 -14.56 13.52 -2.20
CA PHE A 129 -14.83 12.73 -3.40
C PHE A 129 -14.32 13.40 -4.67
N GLU A 130 -14.44 14.73 -4.79
CA GLU A 130 -13.87 15.49 -5.91
C GLU A 130 -12.34 15.37 -5.95
N GLU A 131 -11.67 15.60 -4.82
CA GLU A 131 -10.22 15.47 -4.70
C GLU A 131 -9.75 14.03 -4.98
N ALA A 132 -10.49 13.03 -4.49
CA ALA A 132 -10.17 11.63 -4.75
C ALA A 132 -10.34 11.25 -6.23
N ARG A 133 -11.42 11.73 -6.86
CA ARG A 133 -11.67 11.56 -8.30
C ARG A 133 -10.55 12.20 -9.12
N ASP A 134 -10.24 13.46 -8.84
CA ASP A 134 -9.27 14.23 -9.62
C ASP A 134 -7.86 13.66 -9.46
N ALA A 135 -7.49 13.28 -8.24
CA ALA A 135 -6.21 12.65 -7.99
C ALA A 135 -6.09 11.27 -8.69
N LEU A 136 -7.15 10.45 -8.65
CA LEU A 136 -7.15 9.18 -9.38
C LEU A 136 -7.12 9.40 -10.89
N SER A 137 -7.92 10.33 -11.43
CA SER A 137 -7.94 10.66 -12.86
C SER A 137 -6.56 11.11 -13.34
N ALA A 138 -5.86 11.94 -12.56
CA ALA A 138 -4.52 12.38 -12.88
C ALA A 138 -3.52 11.21 -12.94
N GLU A 139 -3.63 10.24 -12.04
CA GLU A 139 -2.83 9.02 -12.10
C GLU A 139 -3.18 8.18 -13.34
N VAL A 140 -4.47 7.96 -13.62
CA VAL A 140 -4.91 7.19 -14.81
C VAL A 140 -4.40 7.84 -16.10
N ASP A 141 -4.49 9.16 -16.21
CA ASP A 141 -3.98 9.90 -17.37
C ASP A 141 -2.46 9.87 -17.48
N HIS A 142 -1.77 9.84 -16.33
CA HIS A 142 -0.32 9.70 -16.27
C HIS A 142 0.12 8.32 -16.77
N TRP A 143 -0.48 7.26 -16.24
CA TRP A 143 -0.14 5.88 -16.57
C TRP A 143 -0.66 5.43 -17.95
N GLY A 144 -1.74 6.04 -18.46
CA GLY A 144 -2.28 5.73 -19.79
C GLY A 144 -1.37 6.18 -20.95
N ARG A 145 -0.36 7.02 -20.68
CA ARG A 145 0.58 7.55 -21.68
C ARG A 145 1.93 6.84 -21.69
N VAL A 146 2.20 5.99 -20.70
CA VAL A 146 3.49 5.30 -20.60
C VAL A 146 3.43 3.95 -21.30
N GLY A 147 4.58 3.50 -21.81
CA GLY A 147 4.72 2.21 -22.46
C GLY A 147 4.70 1.04 -21.47
N ALA A 148 5.63 0.11 -21.61
CA ALA A 148 5.72 -1.05 -20.73
C ALA A 148 6.21 -0.66 -19.34
N LEU A 149 5.56 -1.18 -18.28
CA LEU A 149 5.92 -0.90 -16.90
C LEU A 149 6.81 -1.98 -16.31
N ALA A 150 7.90 -1.56 -15.66
CA ALA A 150 8.76 -2.46 -14.89
C ALA A 150 9.14 -1.86 -13.54
N VAL A 151 9.18 -2.69 -12.50
CA VAL A 151 9.71 -2.36 -11.17
C VAL A 151 10.99 -3.14 -10.98
N LEU A 152 12.08 -2.43 -10.69
CA LEU A 152 13.36 -3.04 -10.36
C LEU A 152 13.45 -3.13 -8.83
N ASP A 153 13.75 -4.30 -8.31
CA ASP A 153 14.01 -4.45 -6.88
C ASP A 153 15.44 -4.00 -6.51
N THR A 154 15.75 -4.00 -5.21
CA THR A 154 17.09 -3.64 -4.74
C THR A 154 18.16 -4.61 -5.22
N SER A 155 17.84 -5.93 -5.34
CA SER A 155 18.81 -6.92 -5.81
C SER A 155 19.32 -6.60 -7.21
N PHE A 156 18.46 -6.16 -8.12
CA PHE A 156 18.85 -5.73 -9.47
C PHE A 156 19.94 -4.65 -9.46
N TYR A 157 19.78 -3.61 -8.63
CA TYR A 157 20.74 -2.50 -8.59
C TYR A 157 22.11 -2.89 -8.03
N ILE A 158 22.18 -3.96 -7.24
CA ILE A 158 23.37 -4.37 -6.52
C ILE A 158 24.11 -5.52 -7.22
N GLU A 159 23.36 -6.49 -7.73
CA GLU A 159 23.88 -7.76 -8.26
C GLU A 159 24.17 -7.69 -9.77
N ASP A 160 23.47 -6.84 -10.53
CA ASP A 160 23.66 -6.76 -11.96
C ASP A 160 25.08 -6.28 -12.33
N ASP A 161 25.69 -6.95 -13.30
CA ASP A 161 27.05 -6.66 -13.75
C ASP A 161 27.13 -5.29 -14.42
N LYS A 162 26.05 -4.85 -15.07
CA LYS A 162 25.95 -3.54 -15.71
C LYS A 162 25.43 -2.48 -14.75
N LYS A 163 25.75 -1.23 -15.04
CA LYS A 163 25.16 -0.09 -14.35
C LYS A 163 23.77 0.18 -14.92
N LEU A 164 22.91 0.81 -14.13
CA LEU A 164 21.55 1.17 -14.53
C LEU A 164 21.46 1.81 -15.93
N GLU A 165 22.35 2.74 -16.25
CA GLU A 165 22.37 3.45 -17.55
C GLU A 165 22.93 2.64 -18.73
N ASP A 166 23.63 1.54 -18.44
CA ASP A 166 24.24 0.66 -19.46
C ASP A 166 23.37 -0.57 -19.79
N VAL A 167 22.23 -0.73 -19.12
CA VAL A 167 21.32 -1.87 -19.31
C VAL A 167 20.43 -1.63 -20.52
N ASP A 168 20.44 -2.60 -21.45
CA ASP A 168 19.48 -2.67 -22.55
C ASP A 168 18.15 -3.26 -22.05
N PHE A 169 17.29 -2.40 -21.52
CA PHE A 169 15.98 -2.80 -20.98
C PHE A 169 15.04 -3.39 -22.03
N ALA A 170 15.13 -2.92 -23.28
CA ALA A 170 14.32 -3.45 -24.37
C ALA A 170 14.64 -4.92 -24.64
N ARG A 171 15.93 -5.27 -24.66
CA ARG A 171 16.36 -6.67 -24.76
C ARG A 171 16.07 -7.45 -23.48
N LEU A 172 16.35 -6.88 -22.31
CA LEU A 172 16.15 -7.54 -21.02
C LEU A 172 14.69 -7.97 -20.81
N LEU A 173 13.75 -7.09 -21.12
CA LEU A 173 12.31 -7.34 -20.98
C LEU A 173 11.70 -8.06 -22.18
N GLY A 174 12.44 -8.26 -23.27
CA GLY A 174 11.93 -8.84 -24.52
C GLY A 174 10.91 -7.95 -25.23
N LEU A 175 11.10 -6.63 -25.16
CA LEU A 175 10.19 -5.59 -25.68
C LEU A 175 10.93 -4.63 -26.64
N PRO A 176 11.45 -5.12 -27.78
CA PRO A 176 12.16 -4.27 -28.73
C PRO A 176 11.23 -3.20 -29.30
N GLY A 177 11.73 -1.95 -29.38
CA GLY A 177 11.01 -0.81 -29.94
C GLY A 177 9.84 -0.28 -29.12
N LYS A 178 9.65 -0.73 -27.87
CA LYS A 178 8.65 -0.18 -26.96
C LYS A 178 9.27 0.78 -25.97
N ASP A 179 8.55 1.86 -25.66
CA ASP A 179 8.89 2.71 -24.53
C ASP A 179 8.76 1.90 -23.24
N ILE A 180 9.73 2.06 -22.34
CA ILE A 180 9.80 1.35 -21.07
C ILE A 180 9.84 2.38 -19.96
N HIS A 181 9.00 2.17 -18.97
CA HIS A 181 8.94 2.99 -17.79
C HIS A 181 9.32 2.18 -16.55
N LEU A 182 10.48 2.53 -16.01
CA LEU A 182 11.04 1.95 -14.80
C LEU A 182 10.49 2.71 -13.59
N ILE A 183 9.89 1.96 -12.68
CA ILE A 183 9.29 2.49 -11.47
C ILE A 183 10.18 2.09 -10.30
N VAL A 184 10.56 3.09 -9.52
CA VAL A 184 11.35 2.91 -8.30
C VAL A 184 10.44 3.23 -7.11
N PRO A 185 9.96 2.23 -6.36
CA PRO A 185 9.26 2.48 -5.11
C PRO A 185 10.17 3.18 -4.09
N MET A 186 9.60 4.05 -3.24
CA MET A 186 10.36 4.69 -2.17
C MET A 186 11.05 3.68 -1.24
N ALA A 187 10.43 2.52 -1.03
CA ALA A 187 11.02 1.38 -0.30
C ALA A 187 12.41 0.98 -0.83
N VAL A 188 12.57 0.89 -2.15
CA VAL A 188 13.85 0.56 -2.80
C VAL A 188 14.89 1.66 -2.57
N VAL A 189 14.48 2.94 -2.64
CA VAL A 189 15.37 4.08 -2.38
C VAL A 189 15.95 4.00 -0.96
N ASP A 190 15.11 3.67 0.01
CA ASP A 190 15.53 3.55 1.41
C ASP A 190 16.42 2.33 1.66
N GLU A 191 16.17 1.20 0.97
CA GLU A 191 17.08 0.05 1.01
C GLU A 191 18.46 0.41 0.45
N LEU A 192 18.50 1.09 -0.70
CA LEU A 192 19.75 1.58 -1.29
C LEU A 192 20.46 2.56 -0.35
N ASP A 193 19.74 3.46 0.33
CA ASP A 193 20.36 4.36 1.31
C ASP A 193 20.94 3.60 2.51
N GLY A 194 20.24 2.58 3.01
CA GLY A 194 20.73 1.68 4.05
C GLY A 194 22.00 0.95 3.65
N LEU A 195 22.10 0.50 2.40
CA LEU A 195 23.26 -0.21 1.86
C LEU A 195 24.52 0.65 1.78
N LYS A 196 24.44 1.98 1.92
CA LYS A 196 25.62 2.86 2.04
C LYS A 196 26.51 2.52 3.24
N ARG A 197 25.98 1.80 4.23
CA ARG A 197 26.72 1.36 5.42
C ARG A 197 27.42 0.00 5.27
N HIS A 198 27.25 -0.67 4.12
CA HIS A 198 27.79 -2.01 3.87
C HIS A 198 28.92 -1.98 2.83
N ASP A 199 30.12 -2.45 3.19
CA ASP A 199 31.33 -2.28 2.35
C ASP A 199 31.23 -2.85 0.93
N LYS A 200 30.60 -4.03 0.76
CA LYS A 200 30.51 -4.70 -0.55
C LYS A 200 29.52 -4.03 -1.52
N ALA A 201 28.41 -3.49 -1.00
CA ALA A 201 27.33 -2.93 -1.80
C ALA A 201 27.34 -1.39 -1.87
N ARG A 202 28.10 -0.73 -0.98
CA ARG A 202 28.12 0.74 -0.82
C ARG A 202 28.36 1.48 -2.11
N TRP A 203 29.34 1.08 -2.91
CA TRP A 203 29.66 1.79 -4.15
C TRP A 203 28.49 1.74 -5.15
N ARG A 204 27.90 0.55 -5.36
CA ARG A 204 26.75 0.35 -6.24
C ARG A 204 25.54 1.15 -5.79
N ALA A 205 25.25 1.14 -4.49
CA ALA A 205 24.14 1.89 -3.92
C ALA A 205 24.30 3.42 -4.06
N VAL A 206 25.48 3.95 -3.72
CA VAL A 206 25.79 5.39 -3.87
C VAL A 206 25.73 5.82 -5.33
N TYR A 207 26.31 5.02 -6.24
CA TYR A 207 26.29 5.30 -7.66
C TYR A 207 24.85 5.37 -8.20
N THR A 208 24.05 4.34 -7.91
CA THR A 208 22.66 4.24 -8.36
C THR A 208 21.82 5.41 -7.87
N LEU A 209 21.93 5.78 -6.59
CA LEU A 209 21.21 6.94 -6.06
C LEU A 209 21.62 8.26 -6.73
N GLY A 210 22.91 8.41 -7.08
CA GLY A 210 23.38 9.57 -7.86
C GLY A 210 22.81 9.60 -9.29
N VAL A 211 22.66 8.44 -9.94
CA VAL A 211 21.98 8.33 -11.24
C VAL A 211 20.51 8.72 -11.10
N LEU A 212 19.78 8.14 -10.15
CA LEU A 212 18.36 8.41 -9.91
C LEU A 212 18.11 9.90 -9.59
N GLU A 213 18.92 10.50 -8.71
CA GLU A 213 18.84 11.92 -8.39
C GLU A 213 19.03 12.80 -9.63
N ARG A 214 20.01 12.47 -10.48
CA ARG A 214 20.27 13.19 -11.74
C ARG A 214 19.08 13.07 -12.70
N VAL A 215 18.51 11.87 -12.84
CA VAL A 215 17.37 11.60 -13.73
C VAL A 215 16.11 12.33 -13.25
N TRP A 216 15.84 12.37 -11.94
CA TRP A 216 14.67 13.05 -11.38
C TRP A 216 14.79 14.57 -11.29
N ARG A 217 16.00 15.14 -11.42
CA ARG A 217 16.21 16.60 -11.47
C ARG A 217 15.80 17.22 -12.81
N ASP A 218 15.59 16.44 -13.86
CA ASP A 218 15.18 16.99 -15.15
C ASP A 218 13.73 17.51 -15.08
N VAL A 219 13.59 18.83 -15.10
CA VAL A 219 12.33 19.56 -14.90
C VAL A 219 11.38 19.44 -16.11
N ARG A 220 11.84 18.90 -17.24
CA ARG A 220 11.05 18.79 -18.47
C ARG A 220 9.87 17.83 -18.38
N THR A 221 9.94 16.87 -17.45
CA THR A 221 8.93 15.84 -17.22
C THR A 221 8.83 15.57 -15.72
N PRO A 222 7.99 16.32 -14.97
CA PRO A 222 8.04 16.44 -13.50
C PRO A 222 7.82 15.14 -12.68
N ARG A 223 7.73 13.97 -13.32
CA ARG A 223 7.63 12.64 -12.70
C ARG A 223 8.41 11.53 -13.44
N LEU A 224 9.00 11.82 -14.60
CA LEU A 224 9.57 10.81 -15.51
C LEU A 224 10.90 11.34 -16.05
N GLY A 225 12.04 10.94 -15.48
CA GLY A 225 13.33 11.31 -16.08
C GLY A 225 13.73 10.33 -17.17
N GLN A 226 14.36 10.79 -18.25
CA GLN A 226 14.86 9.90 -19.29
C GLN A 226 16.16 9.23 -18.86
N LEU A 227 16.27 7.91 -19.05
CA LEU A 227 17.49 7.14 -18.80
C LEU A 227 18.27 6.98 -20.09
N GLY A 228 19.33 7.78 -20.26
CA GLY A 228 20.16 7.81 -21.46
C GLY A 228 19.51 8.53 -22.65
N ASP A 229 20.31 8.82 -23.68
CA ASP A 229 19.79 9.36 -24.94
C ASP A 229 19.10 8.25 -25.74
N ALA A 230 17.92 8.52 -26.31
CA ALA A 230 17.30 7.57 -27.23
C ALA A 230 18.23 7.37 -28.43
N PRO A 231 18.59 6.12 -28.82
CA PRO A 231 19.44 5.91 -29.98
C PRO A 231 18.74 6.49 -31.21
N PRO A 232 19.48 7.19 -32.10
CA PRO A 232 18.88 7.84 -33.26
C PRO A 232 18.14 6.81 -34.11
N ALA A 233 16.95 7.20 -34.60
CA ALA A 233 16.20 6.38 -35.54
C ALA A 233 17.10 6.05 -36.74
N HIS A 234 17.31 4.75 -36.99
CA HIS A 234 18.04 4.32 -38.17
C HIS A 234 17.10 4.41 -39.39
N ASP A 235 17.48 5.23 -40.39
CA ASP A 235 16.74 5.41 -41.65
C ASP A 235 16.67 4.15 -42.55
N ASN A 236 17.23 3.02 -42.11
CA ASN A 236 17.36 1.82 -42.92
C ASN A 236 16.28 0.78 -42.54
N PRO A 237 15.38 0.36 -43.45
CA PRO A 237 14.27 -0.56 -43.16
C PRO A 237 14.69 -1.99 -42.79
N THR A 238 15.98 -2.33 -42.90
CA THR A 238 16.57 -3.60 -42.43
C THR A 238 17.21 -3.51 -41.04
N SER A 239 17.19 -2.35 -40.39
CA SER A 239 17.74 -2.18 -39.03
C SER A 239 16.81 -2.79 -37.99
N ALA A 240 17.37 -3.22 -36.86
CA ALA A 240 16.58 -3.51 -35.67
C ALA A 240 15.69 -2.28 -35.35
N PRO A 241 14.45 -2.49 -34.86
CA PRO A 241 13.56 -1.38 -34.52
C PRO A 241 14.27 -0.40 -33.60
N ALA A 242 14.14 0.91 -33.88
CA ALA A 242 14.70 1.96 -33.04
C ALA A 242 14.30 1.69 -31.58
N ALA A 243 15.26 1.72 -30.65
CA ALA A 243 14.95 1.42 -29.26
C ALA A 243 13.95 2.45 -28.73
N GLY A 244 12.90 1.99 -28.04
CA GLY A 244 11.96 2.89 -27.39
C GLY A 244 12.65 3.65 -26.25
N ALA A 245 12.04 4.75 -25.83
CA ALA A 245 12.58 5.57 -24.74
C ALA A 245 12.50 4.80 -23.41
N VAL A 246 13.58 4.82 -22.64
CA VAL A 246 13.57 4.32 -21.25
C VAL A 246 13.43 5.52 -20.32
N THR A 247 12.42 5.50 -19.47
CA THR A 247 12.16 6.55 -18.48
C THR A 247 12.13 5.96 -17.08
N VAL A 248 12.48 6.75 -16.07
CA VAL A 248 12.50 6.35 -14.66
C VAL A 248 11.66 7.30 -13.83
N GLY A 249 10.74 6.74 -13.05
CA GLY A 249 9.85 7.46 -12.14
C GLY A 249 10.00 6.97 -10.71
N LEU A 250 9.93 7.90 -9.76
CA LEU A 250 9.81 7.59 -8.35
C LEU A 250 8.33 7.38 -8.01
N PHE A 251 8.01 6.24 -7.39
CA PHE A 251 6.68 5.99 -6.85
C PHE A 251 6.68 6.24 -5.35
N SER A 252 6.20 7.42 -4.97
CA SER A 252 6.12 7.88 -3.58
C SER A 252 5.04 7.16 -2.79
N ASP A 253 5.28 7.02 -1.49
CA ASP A 253 4.28 6.50 -0.56
C ASP A 253 3.22 7.59 -0.24
N PRO A 254 1.93 7.24 -0.15
CA PRO A 254 0.90 8.18 0.26
C PRO A 254 1.21 8.74 1.66
N ARG A 255 0.75 9.97 1.93
CA ARG A 255 0.87 10.55 3.27
C ARG A 255 0.14 9.66 4.28
N GLY A 256 0.83 9.33 5.38
CA GLY A 256 0.30 8.45 6.42
C GLY A 256 0.37 6.96 6.09
N HIS A 257 1.02 6.58 4.98
CA HIS A 257 1.34 5.19 4.67
C HIS A 257 2.24 4.61 5.76
N ILE A 258 1.86 3.43 6.26
CA ILE A 258 2.65 2.66 7.20
C ILE A 258 3.18 1.47 6.43
N ARG A 259 4.51 1.36 6.35
CA ARG A 259 5.14 0.29 5.60
C ARG A 259 4.86 -1.08 6.21
N LEU A 260 4.79 -2.07 5.34
CA LEU A 260 4.75 -3.45 5.74
C LEU A 260 6.03 -3.84 6.50
N PRO A 261 5.94 -4.77 7.47
CA PRO A 261 7.10 -5.18 8.27
C PRO A 261 8.25 -5.79 7.48
N ILE A 262 7.95 -6.36 6.31
CA ILE A 262 8.92 -6.99 5.41
C ILE A 262 9.02 -6.09 4.17
N MET A 263 10.24 -5.65 3.85
CA MET A 263 10.44 -4.71 2.75
C MET A 263 10.11 -5.30 1.37
N ASP A 264 10.39 -6.58 1.14
CA ASP A 264 9.96 -7.25 -0.10
C ASP A 264 8.43 -7.20 -0.28
N ASP A 265 7.70 -7.43 0.82
CA ASP A 265 6.23 -7.35 0.79
C ASP A 265 5.77 -5.93 0.49
N GLU A 266 6.43 -4.92 1.06
CA GLU A 266 6.21 -3.52 0.76
C GLU A 266 6.44 -3.23 -0.74
N ILE A 267 7.59 -3.63 -1.31
CA ILE A 267 7.91 -3.39 -2.73
C ILE A 267 6.88 -4.06 -3.64
N VAL A 268 6.47 -5.30 -3.32
CA VAL A 268 5.44 -6.03 -4.07
C VAL A 268 4.09 -5.32 -3.97
N ASP A 269 3.69 -4.86 -2.79
CA ASP A 269 2.43 -4.11 -2.58
C ASP A 269 2.42 -2.79 -3.36
N ARG A 270 3.53 -2.04 -3.34
CA ARG A 270 3.69 -0.81 -4.15
C ARG A 270 3.61 -1.11 -5.64
N ALA A 271 4.26 -2.17 -6.12
CA ALA A 271 4.19 -2.59 -7.53
C ALA A 271 2.76 -3.00 -7.95
N ALA A 272 2.05 -3.73 -7.08
CA ALA A 272 0.65 -4.11 -7.31
C ALA A 272 -0.28 -2.90 -7.33
N THR A 273 -0.02 -1.89 -6.48
CA THR A 273 -0.74 -0.62 -6.47
C THR A 273 -0.58 0.11 -7.80
N VAL A 274 0.64 0.18 -8.35
CA VAL A 274 0.86 0.75 -9.69
C VAL A 274 0.09 -0.04 -10.74
N GLN A 275 0.17 -1.38 -10.75
CA GLN A 275 -0.58 -2.19 -11.71
C GLN A 275 -2.09 -1.90 -11.65
N ALA A 276 -2.64 -1.74 -10.45
CA ALA A 276 -4.02 -1.39 -10.25
C ALA A 276 -4.35 0.01 -10.79
N LEU A 277 -3.53 1.02 -10.52
CA LEU A 277 -3.73 2.40 -10.98
C LEU A 277 -3.54 2.56 -12.49
N ALA A 278 -2.58 1.86 -13.07
CA ALA A 278 -2.27 1.91 -14.49
C ALA A 278 -3.25 1.08 -15.33
N GLY A 279 -3.85 0.03 -14.76
CA GLY A 279 -4.62 -0.96 -15.52
C GLY A 279 -3.77 -1.74 -16.53
N LEU A 280 -2.44 -1.69 -16.39
CA LEU A 280 -1.46 -2.33 -17.27
C LEU A 280 -0.64 -3.36 -16.48
N PRO A 281 -0.23 -4.48 -17.10
CA PRO A 281 0.66 -5.43 -16.44
C PRO A 281 2.00 -4.78 -16.06
N VAL A 282 2.42 -4.94 -14.81
CA VAL A 282 3.73 -4.49 -14.31
C VAL A 282 4.67 -5.69 -14.21
N THR A 283 5.91 -5.52 -14.67
CA THR A 283 6.96 -6.56 -14.58
C THR A 283 7.93 -6.27 -13.45
N VAL A 284 8.00 -7.14 -12.44
CA VAL A 284 9.05 -7.09 -11.42
C VAL A 284 10.29 -7.79 -11.94
N VAL A 285 11.43 -7.09 -11.93
CA VAL A 285 12.74 -7.62 -12.26
C VAL A 285 13.52 -7.84 -10.97
N THR A 286 14.00 -9.06 -10.74
CA THR A 286 14.64 -9.44 -9.47
C THR A 286 15.58 -10.63 -9.66
N TYR A 287 16.64 -10.71 -8.87
CA TYR A 287 17.45 -11.92 -8.71
C TYR A 287 16.91 -12.85 -7.60
N ASP A 288 16.15 -12.29 -6.65
CA ASP A 288 15.65 -13.01 -5.48
C ASP A 288 14.47 -13.95 -5.80
N THR A 289 14.56 -15.19 -5.27
CA THR A 289 13.53 -16.22 -5.50
C THR A 289 12.25 -15.97 -4.71
N GLY A 290 12.36 -15.51 -3.47
CA GLY A 290 11.26 -15.15 -2.60
C GLY A 290 10.47 -13.96 -3.16
N MET A 291 11.18 -12.90 -3.58
CA MET A 291 10.59 -11.75 -4.26
C MET A 291 9.82 -12.16 -5.51
N ALA A 292 10.43 -12.99 -6.36
CA ALA A 292 9.78 -13.54 -7.55
C ALA A 292 8.52 -14.37 -7.22
N ALA A 293 8.51 -15.13 -6.12
CA ALA A 293 7.34 -15.90 -5.70
C ALA A 293 6.22 -14.98 -5.19
N ARG A 294 6.54 -13.99 -4.34
CA ARG A 294 5.59 -13.01 -3.79
C ARG A 294 4.94 -12.18 -4.90
N ALA A 295 5.73 -11.67 -5.83
CA ALA A 295 5.22 -10.89 -6.97
C ALA A 295 4.24 -11.69 -7.84
N ARG A 296 4.54 -12.96 -8.13
CA ARG A 296 3.61 -13.83 -8.88
C ARG A 296 2.30 -14.06 -8.13
N GLN A 297 2.36 -14.22 -6.82
CA GLN A 297 1.18 -14.50 -6.00
C GLN A 297 0.14 -13.35 -6.06
N VAL A 298 0.59 -12.11 -6.23
CA VAL A 298 -0.30 -10.93 -6.38
C VAL A 298 -0.62 -10.60 -7.84
N GLY A 299 -0.22 -11.45 -8.79
CA GLY A 299 -0.56 -11.30 -10.21
C GLY A 299 0.31 -10.31 -10.99
N LEU A 300 1.51 -10.00 -10.50
CA LEU A 300 2.51 -9.24 -11.27
C LEU A 300 3.23 -10.16 -12.27
N LYS A 301 3.71 -9.60 -13.38
CA LYS A 301 4.68 -10.30 -14.24
C LYS A 301 6.03 -10.32 -13.53
N VAL A 302 6.81 -11.37 -13.76
CA VAL A 302 8.12 -11.53 -13.12
C VAL A 302 9.16 -11.92 -14.14
N LEU A 303 10.23 -11.13 -14.22
CA LEU A 303 11.48 -11.49 -14.85
C LEU A 303 12.49 -11.80 -13.75
N LYS A 304 12.65 -13.11 -13.46
CA LYS A 304 13.69 -13.55 -12.53
C LYS A 304 15.01 -13.68 -13.30
N LEU A 305 16.00 -12.91 -12.88
CA LEU A 305 17.36 -13.01 -13.40
C LEU A 305 18.09 -14.17 -12.72
N ALA A 306 19.02 -14.78 -13.44
CA ALA A 306 19.78 -15.91 -12.94
C ALA A 306 21.23 -15.47 -12.75
N GLU A 307 21.73 -15.59 -11.52
CA GLU A 307 23.16 -15.80 -11.34
C GLU A 307 23.48 -17.25 -11.73
N PRO A 308 24.57 -17.51 -12.47
CA PRO A 308 25.04 -18.87 -12.63
C PRO A 308 25.31 -19.45 -11.25
N PHE A 309 24.67 -20.57 -10.90
CA PHE A 309 24.98 -21.28 -9.67
C PHE A 309 26.48 -21.58 -9.67
N GLY A 310 27.20 -21.04 -8.67
CA GLY A 310 28.55 -21.50 -8.40
C GLY A 310 28.53 -23.00 -8.08
N ASP A 311 29.69 -23.65 -8.19
CA ASP A 311 29.80 -25.06 -7.83
C ASP A 311 29.26 -25.31 -6.42
N GLU A 312 28.53 -26.41 -6.24
CA GLU A 312 28.05 -26.83 -4.93
C GLU A 312 29.22 -26.77 -3.94
N PRO A 313 29.14 -25.97 -2.86
CA PRO A 313 30.26 -25.81 -1.95
C PRO A 313 30.66 -27.20 -1.44
N ALA A 314 31.94 -27.54 -1.65
CA ALA A 314 32.46 -28.84 -1.27
C ALA A 314 32.06 -29.13 0.19
N LYS A 315 31.38 -30.26 0.41
CA LYS A 315 31.01 -30.70 1.76
C LYS A 315 32.28 -30.67 2.62
N ASP A 316 32.32 -29.77 3.58
CA ASP A 316 33.44 -29.62 4.51
C ASP A 316 33.53 -30.88 5.37
N SER A 317 34.23 -31.91 4.87
CA SER A 317 34.54 -33.15 5.59
C SER A 317 35.73 -32.94 6.53
N GLY A 318 35.75 -31.80 7.25
CA GLY A 318 37.01 -31.24 7.76
C GLY A 318 37.02 -30.66 9.16
N ARG A 319 35.90 -30.53 9.88
CA ARG A 319 35.98 -30.16 11.32
C ARG A 319 36.32 -31.38 12.18
N ARG A 320 37.62 -31.72 12.21
CA ARG A 320 38.24 -32.52 13.26
C ARG A 320 37.93 -31.90 14.62
N ARG A 321 36.93 -32.48 15.28
CA ARG A 321 36.61 -32.28 16.69
C ARG A 321 37.88 -32.52 17.52
N GLY A 322 38.17 -31.59 18.41
CA GLY A 322 39.41 -31.50 19.19
C GLY A 322 39.95 -32.84 19.67
N GLN A 323 41.22 -33.06 19.37
CA GLN A 323 42.05 -34.11 19.93
C GLN A 323 42.11 -33.88 21.45
N ARG A 324 41.28 -34.62 22.20
CA ARG A 324 41.43 -34.77 23.64
C ARG A 324 42.76 -35.48 23.89
N SER A 325 43.69 -34.77 24.50
CA SER A 325 44.86 -35.36 25.15
C SER A 325 44.39 -36.36 26.20
N ALA A 326 44.65 -37.64 25.98
CA ALA A 326 44.48 -38.67 27.00
C ALA A 326 45.70 -38.63 27.95
N PRO A 327 45.52 -38.69 29.28
CA PRO A 327 46.62 -38.80 30.21
C PRO A 327 47.05 -40.27 30.34
N ALA A 328 48.37 -40.51 30.31
CA ALA A 328 48.96 -41.80 30.58
C ALA A 328 49.12 -42.05 32.10
N ALA A 329 48.48 -43.13 32.54
CA ALA A 329 48.89 -44.11 33.55
C ALA A 329 49.45 -43.70 34.94
N ARG A 330 48.64 -44.09 35.94
CA ARG A 330 48.96 -44.96 37.10
C ARG A 330 50.14 -44.59 38.03
N GLY A 331 49.77 -44.19 39.25
CA GLY A 331 50.55 -44.40 40.46
C GLY A 331 49.60 -44.60 41.64
N ALA A 332 49.69 -45.76 42.31
CA ALA A 332 48.91 -46.14 43.47
C ALA A 332 49.23 -45.26 44.70
N VAL A 333 48.28 -45.13 45.64
CA VAL A 333 48.36 -45.66 47.02
C VAL A 333 47.12 -45.20 47.82
N SER A 334 46.53 -46.19 48.48
CA SER A 334 45.45 -46.20 49.47
C SER A 334 45.72 -45.43 50.77
N HIS A 335 44.68 -44.81 51.35
CA HIS A 335 44.30 -44.68 52.79
C HIS A 335 43.35 -43.46 52.91
N SER A 336 42.43 -43.30 53.85
CA SER A 336 41.65 -44.11 54.80
C SER A 336 40.70 -43.10 55.48
N ALA A 337 39.48 -43.51 55.82
CA ALA A 337 38.54 -42.89 56.80
C ALA A 337 38.03 -41.45 56.48
N ALA A 338 36.87 -40.93 56.90
CA ALA A 338 35.78 -41.28 57.81
C ALA A 338 34.54 -40.45 57.35
N VAL A 339 33.32 -41.01 57.23
CA VAL A 339 32.23 -41.02 58.23
C VAL A 339 31.69 -39.64 58.65
N GLY A 340 30.36 -39.48 58.50
CA GLY A 340 29.51 -38.47 59.11
C GLY A 340 28.49 -37.91 58.11
N GLN A 341 27.35 -38.56 57.84
CA GLN A 341 26.09 -38.48 58.62
C GLN A 341 25.82 -37.03 59.12
N GLY A 342 24.69 -36.39 58.85
CA GLY A 342 23.44 -36.81 58.25
C GLY A 342 22.40 -35.68 58.37
N THR A 343 21.14 -36.05 58.11
CA THR A 343 19.89 -35.32 58.41
C THR A 343 19.70 -33.98 57.69
N GLY A 344 18.66 -33.75 56.88
CA GLY A 344 17.26 -34.13 57.07
C GLY A 344 16.40 -32.84 57.02
N PRO A 345 15.10 -32.91 56.71
CA PRO A 345 14.54 -32.17 55.58
C PRO A 345 13.32 -31.28 55.92
N GLN A 346 12.67 -30.76 54.86
CA GLN A 346 11.28 -30.26 54.75
C GLN A 346 11.00 -28.89 55.40
N GLY A 347 10.46 -27.92 54.66
CA GLY A 347 9.05 -27.73 54.20
C GLY A 347 8.70 -26.30 54.66
N GLU A 348 7.92 -25.41 54.04
CA GLU A 348 6.64 -25.42 53.31
C GLU A 348 6.48 -23.95 52.81
N ALA A 349 6.09 -23.71 51.55
CA ALA A 349 4.73 -23.33 51.14
C ALA A 349 4.19 -21.94 51.63
N THR A 350 4.24 -20.93 50.72
CA THR A 350 3.16 -20.00 50.23
C THR A 350 2.25 -19.21 51.22
N PRO A 351 1.40 -18.24 50.76
CA PRO A 351 1.48 -17.18 49.73
C PRO A 351 0.88 -15.81 50.20
N HIS A 352 0.58 -14.92 49.23
CA HIS A 352 -0.16 -13.62 49.22
C HIS A 352 0.75 -12.37 49.29
N SER A 353 0.61 -11.37 48.41
CA SER A 353 -0.60 -10.82 47.75
C SER A 353 -0.40 -10.42 46.29
#